data_AF-A0A558DG21-F1
#
_entry.id   AF-A0A558DG21-F1
#
_cell.length_a   1.000
_cell.length_b   1.000
_cell.length_c   1.000
_cell.angle_alpha   90.00
_cell.angle_beta   90.00
_cell.angle_gamma   90.00
#
_symmetry.space_group_name_H-M   'P 1'
#
loop_
_entity.id
_entity.type
_entity.pdbx_description
1 polymer ?
#
loop_
_entity_poly.entity_id
_entity_poly.type
_entity_poly.pdbx_seq_one_letter_code
_entity_poly.pdbx_strand_id
1 'polypeptide(L)'
;MRKLYECRDRLQAQMLLDDLESHHIEVVILGDYLTGAAGELSAIQFPVLWVVQDDDYTRGRQLIDEYLTESIQASAAWQCARCGELIEGGFEICWNCLSPRE
;
A
#
# COMPACT_ATOMS: atom_id res chain seq x y z
N MET A 1 16.89 14.49 4.04
CA MET A 1 15.53 13.95 4.23
C MET A 1 14.56 14.57 3.24
N ARG A 2 13.75 13.74 2.57
CA ARG A 2 12.84 14.19 1.51
C ARG A 2 11.53 13.38 1.51
N LYS A 3 10.40 14.06 1.27
CA LYS A 3 9.05 13.43 1.22
C LYS A 3 8.96 12.46 0.04
N LEU A 4 8.66 11.19 0.31
CA LEU A 4 8.44 10.15 -0.70
C LEU A 4 6.97 10.06 -1.12
N TYR A 5 6.06 9.93 -0.16
CA TYR A 5 4.66 9.61 -0.43
C TYR A 5 3.76 9.97 0.75
N GLU A 6 2.54 10.41 0.44
CA GLU A 6 1.49 10.67 1.43
C GLU A 6 0.54 9.47 1.45
N CYS A 7 0.46 8.80 2.58
CA CYS A 7 -0.26 7.56 2.75
C CYS A 7 -1.72 7.83 3.10
N ARG A 8 -2.64 6.96 2.65
CA ARG A 8 -4.07 7.08 2.95
C ARG A 8 -4.40 6.98 4.45
N ASP A 9 -3.64 6.17 5.17
CA ASP A 9 -3.81 5.87 6.58
C ASP A 9 -2.53 5.27 7.18
N ARG A 10 -2.54 5.06 8.49
CA ARG A 10 -1.39 4.55 9.24
C ARG A 10 -1.01 3.12 8.88
N LEU A 11 -1.96 2.30 8.45
CA LEU A 11 -1.70 0.93 8.05
C LEU A 11 -0.91 0.91 6.75
N GLN A 12 -1.34 1.66 5.72
CA GLN A 12 -0.58 1.77 4.47
C GLN A 12 0.83 2.32 4.73
N ALA A 13 0.95 3.32 5.59
CA ALA A 13 2.26 3.89 5.94
C ALA A 13 3.20 2.85 6.56
N GLN A 14 2.69 1.98 7.45
CA GLN A 14 3.49 0.89 8.03
C GLN A 14 3.90 -0.14 6.97
N MET A 15 2.96 -0.57 6.13
CA MET A 15 3.24 -1.58 5.10
C MET A 15 4.32 -1.11 4.13
N LEU A 16 4.24 0.15 3.68
CA LEU A 16 5.25 0.74 2.80
C LEU A 16 6.58 0.99 3.52
N LEU A 17 6.57 1.31 4.82
CA LEU A 17 7.79 1.42 5.62
C LEU A 17 8.51 0.06 5.69
N ASP A 18 7.80 -1.00 6.07
CA ASP A 18 8.36 -2.34 6.19
C ASP A 18 8.93 -2.83 4.85
N ASP A 19 8.23 -2.57 3.74
CA ASP A 19 8.70 -2.91 2.39
C ASP A 19 9.99 -2.16 2.01
N LEU A 20 10.05 -0.85 2.26
CA LEU A 20 11.24 -0.02 1.97
C LEU A 20 12.43 -0.41 2.84
N GLU A 21 12.21 -0.70 4.12
CA GLU A 21 13.26 -1.17 5.03
C GLU A 21 13.80 -2.55 4.61
N SER A 22 12.95 -3.44 4.09
CA SER A 22 13.38 -4.74 3.54
C SER A 22 14.31 -4.60 2.33
N HIS A 23 14.22 -3.48 1.62
CA HIS A 23 15.10 -3.09 0.52
C HIS A 23 16.28 -2.20 0.96
N HIS A 24 16.54 -2.12 2.26
CA HIS A 24 17.60 -1.31 2.88
C HIS A 24 17.50 0.20 2.63
N ILE A 25 16.27 0.72 2.48
CA ILE A 25 16.02 2.16 2.39
C ILE A 25 15.53 2.68 3.73
N GLU A 26 16.32 3.57 4.34
CA GLU A 26 15.98 4.17 5.62
C GLU A 26 14.88 5.24 5.46
N VAL A 27 13.71 5.00 6.07
CA VAL A 27 12.54 5.88 5.98
C VAL A 27 11.90 6.12 7.34
N VAL A 28 11.17 7.23 7.46
CA VAL A 28 10.42 7.59 8.66
C VAL A 28 9.00 8.04 8.31
N ILE A 29 8.04 7.75 9.20
CA ILE A 29 6.65 8.22 9.11
C ILE A 29 6.51 9.50 9.94
N LEU A 30 6.05 10.58 9.32
CA LEU A 30 5.73 11.86 9.96
C LEU A 30 4.26 12.26 9.70
N GLY A 31 3.66 13.07 10.57
CA GLY A 31 2.27 13.53 10.40
C GLY A 31 1.20 12.55 10.89
N ASP A 32 1.58 11.53 11.66
CA ASP A 32 0.67 10.53 12.27
C ASP A 32 0.17 10.94 13.67
N TYR A 33 0.48 12.17 14.12
CA TYR A 33 0.13 12.63 15.46
C TYR A 33 -1.04 13.60 15.39
N LEU A 34 -2.28 13.13 15.61
CA LEU A 34 -3.38 13.89 16.24
C LEU A 34 -4.62 13.03 16.55
N THR A 35 -4.45 11.84 17.11
CA THR A 35 -5.58 11.03 17.63
C THR A 35 -5.43 10.89 19.14
N GLY A 36 -5.85 11.89 19.92
CA GLY A 36 -5.86 11.72 21.39
C GLY A 36 -6.04 12.96 22.27
N ALA A 37 -5.95 14.19 21.76
CA ALA A 37 -6.22 15.37 22.58
C ALA A 37 -7.73 15.69 22.60
N ALA A 38 -8.39 15.24 23.67
CA ALA A 38 -9.67 15.70 24.19
C ALA A 38 -10.46 16.73 23.35
N GLY A 39 -11.32 16.26 22.44
CA GLY A 39 -12.54 16.98 22.05
C GLY A 39 -12.46 18.05 20.97
N GLU A 40 -11.34 18.24 20.26
CA GLU A 40 -11.26 19.25 19.20
C GLU A 40 -10.87 18.64 17.85
N LEU A 41 -11.66 19.01 16.82
CA LEU A 41 -11.54 18.71 15.38
C LEU A 41 -10.26 17.97 15.00
N SER A 42 -10.39 16.67 14.70
CA SER A 42 -9.34 15.88 14.07
C SER A 42 -8.95 16.57 12.76
N ALA A 43 -7.87 17.35 12.77
CA ALA A 43 -7.19 17.75 11.56
C ALA A 43 -6.83 16.44 10.85
N ILE A 44 -7.43 16.19 9.69
CA ILE A 44 -7.13 15.02 8.87
C ILE A 44 -5.67 15.19 8.44
N GLN A 45 -4.74 14.63 9.23
CA GLN A 45 -3.34 14.55 8.88
C GLN A 45 -3.09 13.16 8.34
N PHE A 46 -2.71 13.10 7.08
CA PHE A 46 -2.31 11.86 6.42
C PHE A 46 -0.85 11.57 6.78
N PRO A 47 -0.52 10.34 7.20
CA PRO A 47 0.87 9.96 7.45
C PRO A 47 1.70 10.12 6.18
N VAL A 48 2.90 10.66 6.31
CA VAL A 48 3.81 10.92 5.20
C VAL A 48 5.08 10.12 5.41
N LEU A 49 5.50 9.37 4.38
CA LEU A 49 6.80 8.72 4.34
C LEU A 49 7.87 9.69 3.85
N TRP A 50 8.97 9.74 4.59
CA TRP A 50 10.16 10.51 4.26
C TRP A 50 11.36 9.59 4.19
N VAL A 51 12.17 9.74 3.14
CA VAL A 51 13.49 9.10 3.08
C VAL A 51 14.48 9.89 3.94
N VAL A 52 15.33 9.21 4.68
CA VAL A 52 16.37 9.86 5.50
C VAL A 52 17.48 10.39 4.60
N GLN A 53 18.00 9.52 3.72
CA GLN A 53 19.05 9.84 2.74
C GLN A 53 18.45 10.28 1.41
N ASP A 54 18.84 11.45 0.91
CA ASP A 54 18.27 12.00 -0.33
C ASP A 54 18.69 11.20 -1.57
N ASP A 55 19.81 10.48 -1.51
CA ASP A 55 20.31 9.62 -2.58
C ASP A 55 19.36 8.43 -2.86
N ASP A 56 18.66 7.95 -1.84
CA ASP A 56 17.70 6.85 -1.96
C ASP A 56 16.32 7.30 -2.46
N TYR A 57 16.11 8.60 -2.66
CA TYR A 57 14.81 9.15 -3.04
C TYR A 57 14.24 8.50 -4.31
N THR A 58 15.07 8.38 -5.35
CA THR A 58 14.63 7.83 -6.65
C THR A 58 14.25 6.36 -6.52
N ARG A 59 15.07 5.58 -5.79
CA ARG A 59 14.81 4.16 -5.59
C ARG A 59 13.59 3.93 -4.70
N GLY A 60 13.46 4.70 -3.62
CA GLY A 60 12.31 4.61 -2.71
C GLY A 60 10.99 4.97 -3.41
N ARG A 61 10.99 5.97 -4.30
CA ARG A 61 9.82 6.29 -5.14
C ARG A 61 9.45 5.14 -6.07
N GLN A 62 10.42 4.50 -6.72
CA GLN A 62 10.19 3.36 -7.61
C GLN A 62 9.56 2.19 -6.86
N LEU A 63 10.10 1.82 -5.70
CA LEU A 63 9.57 0.72 -4.88
C LEU A 63 8.12 0.99 -4.43
N ILE A 64 7.80 2.22 -4.03
CA ILE A 64 6.41 2.58 -3.69
C ILE A 64 5.49 2.40 -4.91
N ASP A 65 5.91 2.86 -6.09
CA ASP A 65 5.09 2.76 -7.31
C ASP A 65 4.94 1.28 -7.76
N GLU A 66 5.99 0.46 -7.61
CA GLU A 66 5.97 -0.99 -7.83
C GLU A 66 4.96 -1.67 -6.88
N TYR A 67 5.08 -1.44 -5.57
CA TYR A 67 4.21 -2.00 -4.53
C TYR A 67 2.73 -1.66 -4.77
N LEU A 68 2.44 -0.39 -5.08
CA LEU A 68 1.08 0.06 -5.35
C LEU A 68 0.54 -0.56 -6.64
N THR A 69 1.37 -0.74 -7.66
CA THR A 69 0.96 -1.37 -8.93
C THR A 69 0.69 -2.87 -8.77
N GLU A 70 1.55 -3.59 -8.04
CA GLU A 70 1.35 -5.01 -7.76
C GLU A 70 0.06 -5.25 -6.99
N SER A 71 -0.27 -4.39 -6.01
CA SER A 71 -1.54 -4.48 -5.29
C SER A 71 -2.77 -4.33 -6.21
N ILE A 72 -2.68 -3.47 -7.22
CA ILE A 72 -3.74 -3.26 -8.21
C ILE A 72 -3.85 -4.50 -9.13
N GLN A 73 -2.73 -5.05 -9.59
CA GLN A 73 -2.73 -6.24 -10.45
C GLN A 73 -3.24 -7.49 -9.72
N ALA A 74 -2.86 -7.66 -8.46
CA ALA A 74 -3.42 -8.71 -7.61
C ALA A 74 -4.95 -8.59 -7.52
N SER A 75 -5.49 -7.37 -7.52
CA SER A 75 -6.95 -7.11 -7.47
C SER A 75 -7.69 -7.18 -8.82
N ALA A 76 -7.00 -7.44 -9.93
CA ALA A 76 -7.63 -7.47 -11.25
C ALA A 76 -8.62 -8.65 -11.40
N ALA A 77 -9.87 -8.33 -11.77
CA ALA A 77 -10.91 -9.33 -11.98
C ALA A 77 -10.50 -10.35 -13.06
N TRP A 78 -10.89 -11.61 -12.87
CA TRP A 78 -10.58 -12.72 -13.77
C TRP A 78 -11.83 -13.52 -14.11
N GLN A 79 -11.86 -14.12 -15.29
CA GLN A 79 -12.96 -14.97 -15.70
C GLN A 79 -12.65 -16.43 -15.39
N CYS A 80 -13.55 -17.11 -14.70
CA CYS A 80 -13.40 -18.52 -14.36
C CYS A 80 -13.40 -19.39 -15.63
N ALA A 81 -12.32 -20.12 -15.88
CA ALA A 81 -12.18 -21.00 -17.04
C ALA A 81 -13.21 -22.16 -17.06
N ARG A 82 -13.76 -22.55 -15.89
CA ARG A 82 -14.71 -23.65 -15.76
C ARG A 82 -16.16 -23.24 -15.98
N CYS A 83 -16.61 -22.13 -15.38
CA CYS A 83 -18.02 -21.72 -15.42
C CYS A 83 -18.28 -20.36 -16.08
N GLY A 84 -17.23 -19.62 -16.45
CA GLY A 84 -17.33 -18.34 -17.13
C GLY A 84 -17.67 -17.13 -16.24
N GLU A 85 -17.80 -17.32 -14.93
CA GLU A 85 -18.11 -16.27 -13.97
C GLU A 85 -16.98 -15.24 -13.87
N LEU A 86 -17.32 -13.95 -13.70
CA LEU A 86 -16.33 -12.90 -13.45
C LEU A 86 -16.07 -12.79 -11.95
N ILE A 87 -14.84 -13.05 -11.53
CA ILE A 87 -14.40 -13.07 -10.14
C ILE A 87 -13.53 -11.85 -9.88
N GLU A 88 -13.72 -11.18 -8.74
CA GLU A 88 -12.87 -10.06 -8.31
C GLU A 88 -11.44 -10.56 -8.01
N GLY A 89 -10.40 -9.79 -8.37
CA GLY A 89 -9.02 -10.30 -8.37
C GLY A 89 -8.44 -10.69 -7.02
N GLY A 90 -9.05 -10.21 -5.92
CA GLY A 90 -8.68 -10.61 -4.56
C GLY A 90 -8.97 -12.06 -4.19
N PHE A 91 -9.64 -12.83 -5.06
CA PHE A 91 -9.95 -14.24 -4.82
C PHE A 91 -9.18 -15.17 -5.76
N GLU A 92 -8.53 -16.18 -5.19
CA GLU A 92 -7.85 -17.25 -5.93
C GLU A 92 -8.79 -18.40 -6.31
N ILE A 93 -10.04 -18.38 -5.83
CA ILE A 93 -11.03 -19.46 -6.02
C ILE A 93 -12.34 -18.85 -6.52
N CYS A 94 -12.92 -19.44 -7.55
CA CYS A 94 -14.22 -19.08 -8.07
C CYS A 94 -15.33 -19.39 -7.03
N TRP A 95 -16.08 -18.38 -6.60
CA TRP A 95 -17.16 -18.56 -5.61
C TRP A 95 -18.33 -19.41 -6.14
N ASN A 96 -18.57 -19.42 -7.46
CA ASN A 96 -19.69 -20.15 -8.06
C ASN A 96 -19.40 -21.65 -8.23
N CYS A 97 -18.17 -22.03 -8.61
CA CYS A 97 -17.85 -23.43 -8.95
C CYS A 97 -16.65 -24.03 -8.18
N LEU A 98 -16.07 -23.26 -7.24
CA LEU A 98 -14.97 -23.63 -6.36
C LEU A 98 -13.68 -24.07 -7.08
N SER A 99 -13.50 -23.67 -8.34
CA SER A 99 -12.28 -23.96 -9.10
C SER A 99 -11.23 -22.87 -8.88
N PRO A 100 -9.93 -23.22 -8.82
CA PRO A 100 -8.86 -22.25 -8.65
C PRO A 100 -8.70 -21.35 -9.88
N ARG A 101 -8.00 -20.22 -9.69
CA ARG A 101 -7.55 -19.33 -10.77
C ARG A 101 -6.46 -20.05 -11.58
N GLU A 102 -6.85 -20.65 -12.70
CA GLU A 102 -5.96 -21.30 -13.70
C GLU A 102 -5.65 -20.38 -14.88
#